data_AF-X0X5R2-F1
#
_entry.id   AF-X0X5R2-F1
#
_cell.length_a   1.000
_cell.length_b   1.000
_cell.length_c   1.000
_cell.angle_alpha   90.00
_cell.angle_beta   90.00
_cell.angle_gamma   90.00
#
_symmetry.space_group_name_H-M   'P 1'
#
loop_
_entity.id
_entity.type
_entity.pdbx_description
1 polymer ?
#
loop_
_entity_poly.entity_id
_entity_poly.type
_entity_poly.pdbx_seq_one_letter_code
_entity_poly.pdbx_strand_id
1 'polypeptide(L)'
;SFSTEFIDPYIDSTIPFVEDDSFVWSWGSNRSHPDFFQFSGHPRTFFYNANTTSIETIRDPNNNTLPVIAMSAGYSACAFSLSDSTIEGFLNPNSFFESLLRQYTIGEAYLFSLPFFNWTMTLLGDPLVSISFPGAASIDDVSIDEDEMWLNSTKDLARVAAQLYKKEQEAYEIVTNVLNLNDASWALQLLNPSNIMYSAYSESNRLSSISVVTSDLFGHPLNRYGYAFGFDVKSLDDFLVLKNYKISELL
;
A
#
# COMPACT_ATOMS: atom_id res chain seq x y z
N SER A 1 -3.10 22.95 25.88
CA SER A 1 -4.16 23.02 24.86
C SER A 1 -4.69 21.62 24.66
N PHE A 2 -6.00 21.43 24.49
CA PHE A 2 -6.55 20.12 24.13
C PHE A 2 -6.44 19.98 22.61
N SER A 3 -5.82 18.91 22.11
CA SER A 3 -5.81 18.61 20.68
C SER A 3 -7.22 18.18 20.25
N THR A 4 -7.66 18.66 19.08
CA THR A 4 -8.99 18.40 18.53
C THR A 4 -9.04 17.19 17.59
N GLU A 5 -7.97 16.38 17.55
CA GLU A 5 -7.97 15.14 16.77
C GLU A 5 -8.62 14.04 17.61
N PHE A 6 -9.94 13.98 17.56
CA PHE A 6 -10.68 12.81 18.03
C PHE A 6 -10.39 11.66 17.07
N ILE A 7 -9.68 10.64 17.57
CA ILE A 7 -9.52 9.35 16.90
C ILE A 7 -10.93 8.77 16.69
N ASP A 8 -11.32 8.53 15.45
CA ASP A 8 -12.57 7.87 15.09
C ASP A 8 -12.38 6.35 15.17
N PRO A 9 -12.94 5.65 16.16
CA PRO A 9 -12.71 4.21 16.36
C PRO A 9 -13.30 3.33 15.24
N TYR A 10 -14.07 3.90 14.30
CA TYR A 10 -14.65 3.18 13.16
C TYR A 10 -13.84 3.34 11.87
N ILE A 11 -12.94 4.32 11.81
CA ILE A 11 -12.15 4.67 10.61
C ILE A 11 -10.64 4.59 10.90
N ASP A 12 -10.22 4.95 12.12
CA ASP A 12 -8.81 4.99 12.51
C ASP A 12 -8.37 3.65 13.11
N SER A 13 -7.42 2.99 12.44
CA SER A 13 -6.76 1.80 12.95
C SER A 13 -5.75 2.16 14.04
N THR A 14 -6.19 2.23 15.30
CA THR A 14 -5.25 2.35 16.42
C THR A 14 -4.56 1.03 16.68
N ILE A 15 -3.25 0.97 16.50
CA ILE A 15 -2.45 -0.20 16.90
C ILE A 15 -2.40 -0.24 18.44
N PRO A 16 -2.98 -1.27 19.08
CA PRO A 16 -3.11 -1.26 20.55
C PRO A 16 -1.77 -1.54 21.24
N PHE A 17 -0.94 -2.40 20.64
CA PHE A 17 0.41 -2.78 21.03
C PHE A 17 1.09 -3.45 19.83
N VAL A 18 2.41 -3.61 19.90
CA VAL A 18 3.22 -4.27 18.89
C VAL A 18 3.98 -5.43 19.53
N GLU A 19 3.94 -6.61 18.90
CA GLU A 19 4.62 -7.84 19.31
C GLU A 19 5.24 -8.49 18.06
N ASP A 20 6.37 -9.20 18.23
CA ASP A 20 7.07 -9.93 17.15
C ASP A 20 7.29 -9.14 15.85
N ASP A 21 7.67 -7.88 16.03
CA ASP A 21 7.84 -6.90 14.96
C ASP A 21 9.30 -6.61 14.59
N SER A 22 9.54 -6.33 13.31
CA SER A 22 10.83 -5.79 12.81
C SER A 22 10.70 -4.40 12.20
N PHE A 23 9.53 -4.11 11.62
CA PHE A 23 9.18 -2.81 11.08
C PHE A 23 7.79 -2.43 11.57
N VAL A 24 7.64 -1.17 11.98
CA VAL A 24 6.33 -0.60 12.25
C VAL A 24 6.17 0.71 11.49
N TRP A 25 5.05 0.79 10.79
CA TRP A 25 4.60 2.00 10.12
C TRP A 25 3.21 2.34 10.65
N SER A 26 3.11 3.41 11.43
CA SER A 26 1.90 3.76 12.16
C SER A 26 1.55 5.24 12.01
N TRP A 27 0.31 5.59 12.33
CA TRP A 27 -0.18 6.97 12.32
C TRP A 27 -0.92 7.26 13.63
N GLY A 28 -0.72 8.45 14.19
CA GLY A 28 -1.48 8.96 15.32
C GLY A 28 -1.33 8.17 16.63
N SER A 29 -0.34 7.27 16.76
CA SER A 29 -0.16 6.54 18.01
C SER A 29 0.34 7.49 19.09
N ASN A 30 -0.54 7.87 20.02
CA ASN A 30 -0.21 8.69 21.18
C ASN A 30 0.08 7.82 22.43
N ARG A 31 0.36 6.52 22.23
CA ARG A 31 0.61 5.58 23.32
C ARG A 31 2.08 5.57 23.69
N SER A 32 2.51 6.55 24.48
CA SER A 32 3.82 6.59 25.15
C SER A 32 3.89 5.69 26.39
N HIS A 33 3.17 4.55 26.40
CA HIS A 33 3.21 3.61 27.51
C HIS A 33 4.27 2.52 27.25
N PRO A 34 5.07 2.10 28.25
CA PRO A 34 6.04 1.02 28.09
C PRO A 34 5.46 -0.27 27.51
N ASP A 35 4.19 -0.57 27.82
CA ASP A 35 3.49 -1.77 27.34
C ASP A 35 3.09 -1.71 25.87
N PHE A 36 3.32 -0.59 25.19
CA PHE A 36 3.05 -0.47 23.75
C PHE A 36 3.94 -1.42 22.94
N PHE A 37 5.21 -1.59 23.36
CA PHE A 37 6.12 -2.55 22.74
C PHE A 37 6.23 -3.78 23.62
N GLN A 38 5.64 -4.88 23.19
CA GLN A 38 5.77 -6.16 23.87
C GLN A 38 7.15 -6.77 23.63
N PHE A 39 7.46 -7.85 24.33
CA PHE A 39 8.68 -8.59 24.09
C PHE A 39 8.70 -9.13 22.66
N SER A 40 9.85 -9.09 22.00
CA SER A 40 10.04 -9.72 20.69
C SER A 40 11.32 -10.55 20.70
N GLY A 41 11.25 -11.74 20.12
CA GLY A 41 12.43 -12.56 19.83
C GLY A 41 13.17 -12.15 18.55
N HIS A 42 12.63 -11.18 17.81
CA HIS A 42 13.12 -10.75 16.51
C HIS A 42 13.86 -9.41 16.58
N PRO A 43 14.84 -9.16 15.70
CA PRO A 43 15.47 -7.86 15.60
C PRO A 43 14.45 -6.80 15.19
N ARG A 44 14.39 -5.72 15.97
CA ARG A 44 13.61 -4.52 15.67
C ARG A 44 14.46 -3.53 14.90
N THR A 45 14.03 -3.18 13.70
CA THR A 45 14.87 -2.44 12.77
C THR A 45 14.43 -0.99 12.66
N PHE A 46 13.19 -0.74 12.26
CA PHE A 46 12.70 0.62 12.03
C PHE A 46 11.29 0.86 12.57
N PHE A 47 11.14 1.93 13.35
CA PHE A 47 9.85 2.39 13.86
C PHE A 47 9.49 3.77 13.31
N TYR A 48 8.32 3.89 12.68
CA TYR A 48 7.76 5.15 12.26
C TYR A 48 6.35 5.34 12.81
N ASN A 49 6.11 6.52 13.38
CA ASN A 49 4.79 6.97 13.75
C ASN A 49 4.57 8.38 13.20
N ALA A 50 3.75 8.46 12.16
CA ALA A 50 3.31 9.72 11.60
C ALA A 50 2.42 10.44 12.63
N ASN A 51 2.97 11.47 13.26
CA ASN A 51 2.30 12.30 14.24
C ASN A 51 3.01 13.66 14.28
N THR A 52 2.31 14.70 14.72
CA THR A 52 2.73 16.09 14.64
C THR A 52 3.65 16.53 15.78
N THR A 53 3.63 15.83 16.92
CA THR A 53 4.26 16.30 18.17
C THR A 53 5.14 15.25 18.89
N SER A 54 5.50 14.16 18.20
CA SER A 54 6.14 13.00 18.84
C SER A 54 7.51 13.26 19.49
N ILE A 55 8.28 14.24 19.02
CA ILE A 55 9.62 14.57 19.55
C ILE A 55 9.80 16.02 19.99
N GLU A 56 8.71 16.80 20.12
CA GLU A 56 8.77 18.19 20.59
C GLU A 56 9.49 18.32 21.94
N THR A 57 9.32 17.32 22.80
CA THR A 57 9.84 17.27 24.17
C THR A 57 11.05 16.34 24.33
N ILE A 58 11.72 15.94 23.25
CA ILE A 58 12.88 15.02 23.31
C ILE A 58 14.05 15.58 24.16
N ARG A 59 14.07 16.89 24.38
CA ARG A 59 15.06 17.58 25.22
C ARG A 59 14.72 17.53 26.71
N ASP A 60 13.52 17.12 27.09
CA ASP A 60 13.12 16.94 28.48
C ASP A 60 13.51 15.53 28.95
N PRO A 61 14.52 15.40 29.83
CA PRO A 61 14.98 14.10 30.31
C PRO A 61 13.93 13.39 31.18
N ASN A 62 12.88 14.07 31.62
CA ASN A 62 11.82 13.50 32.44
C ASN A 62 10.62 13.02 31.62
N ASN A 63 10.62 13.24 30.30
CA ASN A 63 9.51 12.84 29.45
C ASN A 63 9.77 11.51 28.75
N ASN A 64 8.83 10.57 28.90
CA ASN A 64 8.84 9.30 28.18
C ASN A 64 8.21 9.50 26.80
N THR A 65 8.98 10.11 25.90
CA THR A 65 8.55 10.27 24.50
C THR A 65 8.61 8.93 23.77
N LEU A 66 7.67 8.71 22.85
CA LEU A 66 7.55 7.48 22.07
C LEU A 66 8.88 7.01 21.43
N PRO A 67 9.75 7.87 20.87
CA PRO A 67 11.07 7.45 20.39
C PRO A 67 11.99 6.86 21.45
N VAL A 68 12.01 7.43 22.66
CA VAL A 68 12.85 6.91 23.75
C VAL A 68 12.39 5.50 24.12
N ILE A 69 11.08 5.29 24.16
CA ILE A 69 10.48 3.99 24.44
C ILE A 69 10.76 3.01 23.28
N ALA A 70 10.62 3.44 22.03
CA ALA A 70 10.92 2.62 20.85
C ALA A 70 12.40 2.18 20.81
N MET A 71 13.33 3.10 21.01
CA MET A 71 14.76 2.77 21.11
C MET A 71 15.04 1.83 22.28
N SER A 72 14.42 2.06 23.45
CA SER A 72 14.54 1.18 24.61
C SER A 72 13.94 -0.21 24.37
N ALA A 73 12.93 -0.31 23.50
CA ALA A 73 12.32 -1.56 23.07
C ALA A 73 13.17 -2.33 22.05
N GLY A 74 14.28 -1.75 21.58
CA GLY A 74 15.28 -2.43 20.75
C GLY A 74 15.29 -2.03 19.27
N TYR A 75 14.54 -0.99 18.86
CA TYR A 75 14.60 -0.50 17.48
C TYR A 75 15.94 0.17 17.18
N SER A 76 16.58 -0.26 16.09
CA SER A 76 17.85 0.33 15.62
C SER A 76 17.70 1.78 15.16
N ALA A 77 16.57 2.11 14.52
CA ALA A 77 16.27 3.45 14.06
C ALA A 77 14.76 3.75 14.17
N CYS A 78 14.43 5.03 14.31
CA CYS A 78 13.05 5.49 14.34
C CYS A 78 12.91 6.91 13.78
N ALA A 79 11.77 7.21 13.16
CA ALA A 79 11.53 8.52 12.57
C ALA A 79 10.26 9.17 13.12
N PHE A 80 10.35 10.47 13.41
CA PHE A 80 9.29 11.25 14.06
C PHE A 80 9.37 12.74 13.71
N SER A 81 8.24 13.46 13.78
CA SER A 81 8.22 14.92 13.60
C SER A 81 8.55 15.67 14.89
N LEU A 82 9.46 16.63 14.79
CA LEU A 82 9.84 17.61 15.82
C LEU A 82 8.68 18.52 16.21
N SER A 83 7.88 18.93 15.22
CA SER A 83 6.79 19.87 15.41
C SER A 83 5.87 19.92 14.19
N ASP A 84 4.57 20.07 14.44
CA ASP A 84 3.48 20.37 13.51
C ASP A 84 3.74 20.02 12.04
N SER A 85 4.02 18.73 11.78
CA SER A 85 4.03 18.23 10.41
C SER A 85 2.61 18.21 9.85
N THR A 86 2.34 18.95 8.77
CA THR A 86 1.18 18.68 7.92
C THR A 86 1.27 17.28 7.28
N ILE A 87 0.13 16.77 6.82
CA ILE A 87 0.01 15.43 6.20
C ILE A 87 0.98 15.26 5.02
N GLU A 88 1.21 16.33 4.25
CA GLU A 88 2.11 16.36 3.09
C GLU A 88 3.58 16.14 3.46
N GLY A 89 3.92 16.30 4.74
CA GLY A 89 5.27 16.17 5.26
C GLY A 89 5.61 14.82 5.86
N PHE A 90 4.67 13.89 5.87
CA PHE A 90 4.93 12.53 6.34
C PHE A 90 5.79 11.77 5.33
N LEU A 91 6.55 10.80 5.85
CA LEU A 91 7.38 9.95 5.01
C LEU A 91 6.53 9.18 4.00
N ASN A 92 7.02 9.04 2.78
CA ASN A 92 6.39 8.20 1.77
C ASN A 92 6.82 6.73 1.97
N PRO A 93 5.90 5.81 2.33
CA PRO A 93 6.25 4.41 2.56
C PRO A 93 6.79 3.72 1.30
N ASN A 94 6.26 4.05 0.12
CA ASN A 94 6.68 3.40 -1.13
C ASN A 94 8.16 3.66 -1.41
N SER A 95 8.57 4.93 -1.37
CA SER A 95 9.96 5.33 -1.58
C SER A 95 10.90 4.77 -0.51
N PHE A 96 10.43 4.69 0.74
CA PHE A 96 11.20 4.12 1.84
C PHE A 96 11.49 2.62 1.61
N PHE A 97 10.45 1.81 1.40
CA PHE A 97 10.61 0.37 1.22
C PHE A 97 11.27 0.00 -0.11
N GLU A 98 11.02 0.76 -1.18
CA GLU A 98 11.73 0.59 -2.46
C GLU A 98 13.23 0.80 -2.29
N SER A 99 13.63 1.82 -1.52
CA SER A 99 15.04 2.08 -1.24
C SER A 99 15.67 0.94 -0.42
N LEU A 100 14.96 0.43 0.58
CA LEU A 100 15.45 -0.70 1.37
C LEU A 100 15.56 -1.99 0.54
N LEU A 101 14.64 -2.24 -0.39
CA LEU A 101 14.71 -3.37 -1.31
C LEU A 101 15.93 -3.28 -2.24
N ARG A 102 16.37 -2.06 -2.56
CA ARG A 102 17.61 -1.77 -3.30
C ARG A 102 18.87 -1.82 -2.45
N GLN A 103 18.78 -2.30 -1.20
CA GLN A 103 19.90 -2.44 -0.26
C GLN A 103 20.51 -1.10 0.18
N TYR A 104 19.78 0.01 0.06
CA TYR A 104 20.18 1.25 0.69
C TYR A 104 20.08 1.15 2.21
N THR A 105 20.88 1.97 2.89
CA THR A 105 20.83 2.11 4.35
C THR A 105 19.53 2.76 4.80
N ILE A 106 19.14 2.60 6.06
CA ILE A 106 17.96 3.26 6.62
C ILE A 106 18.05 4.78 6.47
N GLY A 107 19.25 5.36 6.63
CA GLY A 107 19.46 6.80 6.46
C GLY A 107 19.18 7.28 5.03
N GLU A 108 19.60 6.52 4.03
CA GLU A 108 19.31 6.81 2.62
C GLU A 108 17.83 6.62 2.30
N ALA A 109 17.23 5.50 2.75
CA ALA A 109 15.80 5.24 2.58
C ALA A 109 14.95 6.33 3.23
N TYR A 110 15.35 6.79 4.41
CA TYR A 110 14.74 7.93 5.10
C TYR A 110 14.81 9.20 4.24
N LEU A 111 15.99 9.56 3.71
CA LEU A 111 16.16 10.74 2.86
C LEU A 111 15.31 10.66 1.59
N PHE A 112 15.24 9.51 0.93
CA PHE A 112 14.39 9.33 -0.26
C PHE A 112 12.89 9.37 0.04
N SER A 113 12.50 9.02 1.27
CA SER A 113 11.11 9.07 1.70
C SER A 113 10.66 10.46 2.15
N LEU A 114 11.58 11.41 2.32
CA LEU A 114 11.24 12.79 2.71
C LEU A 114 10.62 13.55 1.53
N PRO A 115 9.42 14.11 1.68
CA PRO A 115 8.82 14.95 0.64
C PRO A 115 9.55 16.29 0.49
N PHE A 116 10.07 16.82 1.61
CA PHE A 116 10.78 18.10 1.65
C PHE A 116 12.02 18.01 2.55
N PHE A 117 13.14 18.59 2.10
CA PHE A 117 14.39 18.62 2.89
C PHE A 117 14.34 19.56 4.09
N ASN A 118 13.52 20.60 4.04
CA ASN A 118 13.35 21.59 5.11
C ASN A 118 12.27 21.18 6.13
N TRP A 119 11.94 19.89 6.20
CA TRP A 119 10.87 19.39 7.04
C TRP A 119 11.33 19.08 8.48
N THR A 120 10.37 19.01 9.40
CA THR A 120 10.59 18.76 10.83
C THR A 120 10.73 17.27 11.17
N MET A 121 10.60 16.39 10.18
CA MET A 121 10.85 14.96 10.36
C MET A 121 12.32 14.74 10.71
N THR A 122 12.56 13.88 11.69
CA THR A 122 13.90 13.58 12.19
C THR A 122 14.04 12.08 12.35
N LEU A 123 15.17 11.54 11.86
CA LEU A 123 15.61 10.18 12.10
C LEU A 123 16.46 10.13 13.39
N LEU A 124 16.16 9.18 14.26
CA LEU A 124 16.87 8.90 15.50
C LEU A 124 17.37 7.44 15.47
N GLY A 125 18.54 7.18 16.05
CA GLY A 125 19.17 5.86 16.03
C GLY A 125 20.31 5.76 15.01
N ASP A 126 20.60 4.55 14.54
CA ASP A 126 21.71 4.30 13.61
C ASP A 126 21.24 4.37 12.14
N PRO A 127 21.69 5.40 11.37
CA PRO A 127 21.31 5.52 9.96
C PRO A 127 22.04 4.53 9.05
N LEU A 128 23.12 3.88 9.49
CA LEU A 128 23.97 3.01 8.66
C LEU A 128 23.49 1.56 8.59
N VAL A 129 22.38 1.24 9.28
CA VAL A 129 21.79 -0.10 9.25
C VAL A 129 21.32 -0.41 7.83
N SER A 130 21.78 -1.54 7.30
CA SER A 130 21.31 -2.11 6.03
C SER A 130 20.47 -3.35 6.29
N ILE A 131 19.53 -3.60 5.39
CA ILE A 131 18.51 -4.63 5.57
C ILE A 131 18.46 -5.45 4.29
N SER A 132 18.44 -6.77 4.45
CA SER A 132 18.31 -7.71 3.34
C SER A 132 17.02 -8.48 3.51
N PHE A 133 16.13 -8.37 2.52
CA PHE A 133 14.89 -9.13 2.51
C PHE A 133 15.13 -10.49 1.83
N PRO A 134 14.83 -11.61 2.51
CA PRO A 134 15.00 -12.93 1.91
C PRO A 134 14.06 -13.08 0.70
N GLY A 135 14.65 -13.37 -0.46
CA GLY A 135 13.90 -13.52 -1.72
C GLY A 135 13.70 -12.24 -2.53
N ALA A 136 14.17 -11.08 -2.05
CA ALA A 136 14.36 -9.93 -2.92
C ALA A 136 15.52 -10.25 -3.85
N ALA A 137 15.23 -10.57 -5.11
CA ALA A 137 16.23 -10.40 -6.15
C ALA A 137 16.73 -8.96 -6.02
N SER A 138 18.04 -8.77 -5.89
CA SER A 138 18.61 -7.44 -6.08
C SER A 138 18.03 -6.94 -7.40
N ILE A 139 17.23 -5.88 -7.34
CA ILE A 139 16.89 -5.14 -8.55
C ILE A 139 18.21 -4.45 -8.89
N ASP A 140 19.10 -5.22 -9.50
CA ASP A 140 20.27 -4.69 -10.17
C ASP A 140 19.72 -3.70 -11.19
N ASP A 141 20.34 -2.52 -11.27
CA ASP A 141 20.10 -1.51 -12.32
C ASP A 141 20.44 -2.04 -13.74
N VAL A 142 20.56 -3.36 -13.90
CA VAL A 142 20.50 -4.04 -15.18
C VAL A 142 19.07 -3.88 -15.66
N SER A 143 18.90 -2.88 -16.52
CA SER A 143 17.78 -2.73 -17.45
C SER A 143 17.05 -4.06 -17.63
N ILE A 144 15.88 -4.20 -17.01
CA ILE A 144 14.97 -5.29 -17.36
C ILE A 144 14.78 -5.15 -18.87
N ASP A 145 15.08 -6.22 -19.59
CA ASP A 145 14.94 -6.23 -21.04
C ASP A 145 13.52 -5.76 -21.38
N GLU A 146 13.39 -4.83 -22.34
CA GLU A 146 12.10 -4.17 -22.60
C GLU A 146 11.02 -5.21 -22.92
N ASP A 147 11.41 -6.28 -23.61
CA ASP A 147 10.56 -7.42 -23.94
C ASP A 147 10.11 -8.21 -22.69
N GLU A 148 10.98 -8.38 -21.70
CA GLU A 148 10.64 -9.03 -20.43
C GLU A 148 9.69 -8.17 -19.59
N MET A 149 9.90 -6.84 -19.57
CA MET A 149 9.01 -5.90 -18.91
C MET A 149 7.61 -5.91 -19.54
N TRP A 150 7.53 -5.90 -20.88
CA TRP A 150 6.26 -5.98 -21.60
C TRP A 150 5.55 -7.31 -21.32
N LEU A 151 6.29 -8.42 -21.28
CA LEU A 151 5.74 -9.73 -20.96
C LEU A 151 5.18 -9.79 -19.53
N ASN A 152 5.91 -9.28 -18.55
CA ASN A 152 5.48 -9.28 -17.15
C ASN A 152 4.28 -8.36 -16.92
N SER A 153 4.31 -7.14 -17.48
CA SER A 153 3.18 -6.20 -17.43
C SER A 153 1.92 -6.81 -18.07
N THR A 154 2.09 -7.53 -19.18
CA THR A 154 0.98 -8.22 -19.85
C THR A 154 0.41 -9.36 -18.98
N LYS A 155 1.26 -10.13 -18.30
CA LYS A 155 0.80 -11.18 -17.37
C LYS A 155 0.01 -10.59 -16.21
N ASP A 156 0.48 -9.48 -15.65
CA ASP A 156 -0.21 -8.82 -14.54
C ASP A 156 -1.53 -8.19 -14.97
N LEU A 157 -1.60 -7.60 -16.17
CA LEU A 157 -2.88 -7.19 -16.77
C LEU A 157 -3.85 -8.36 -16.95
N ALA A 158 -3.35 -9.49 -17.45
CA ALA A 158 -4.16 -10.69 -17.64
C ALA A 158 -4.71 -11.22 -16.30
N ARG A 159 -3.92 -11.14 -15.22
CA ARG A 159 -4.37 -11.46 -13.85
C ARG A 159 -5.43 -10.49 -13.36
N VAL A 160 -5.25 -9.19 -13.54
CA VAL A 160 -6.25 -8.17 -13.15
C VAL A 160 -7.56 -8.41 -13.90
N ALA A 161 -7.52 -8.67 -15.20
CA ALA A 161 -8.70 -8.99 -15.98
C ALA A 161 -9.40 -10.27 -15.51
N ALA A 162 -8.64 -11.32 -15.21
CA ALA A 162 -9.17 -12.57 -14.66
C ALA A 162 -9.85 -12.34 -13.29
N GLN A 163 -9.26 -11.50 -12.43
CA GLN A 163 -9.86 -11.13 -11.14
C GLN A 163 -11.15 -10.32 -11.30
N LEU A 164 -11.19 -9.36 -12.24
CA LEU A 164 -12.40 -8.60 -12.54
C LEU A 164 -13.52 -9.49 -13.07
N TYR A 165 -13.18 -10.44 -13.96
CA TYR A 165 -14.12 -11.44 -14.45
C TYR A 165 -14.64 -12.34 -13.32
N LYS A 166 -13.76 -12.77 -12.41
CA LYS A 166 -14.17 -13.56 -11.24
C LYS A 166 -15.15 -12.79 -10.35
N LYS A 167 -14.89 -11.51 -10.08
CA LYS A 167 -15.80 -10.65 -9.30
C LYS A 167 -17.17 -10.47 -9.96
N GLU A 168 -17.21 -10.36 -11.28
CA GLU A 168 -18.46 -10.33 -12.05
C GLU A 168 -19.26 -11.64 -11.86
N GLN A 169 -18.60 -12.79 -11.99
CA GLN A 169 -19.25 -14.10 -11.80
C GLN A 169 -19.78 -14.27 -10.37
N GLU A 170 -18.99 -13.92 -9.36
CA GLU A 170 -19.42 -13.97 -7.95
C GLU A 170 -20.63 -13.05 -7.70
N ALA A 171 -20.63 -11.83 -8.26
CA ALA A 171 -21.77 -10.91 -8.14
C ALA A 171 -23.03 -11.45 -8.83
N TYR A 172 -22.88 -12.07 -10.01
CA TYR A 172 -23.97 -12.72 -10.73
C TYR A 172 -24.55 -13.92 -9.97
N GLU A 173 -23.68 -14.75 -9.38
CA GLU A 173 -24.08 -15.87 -8.53
C GLU A 173 -24.86 -15.40 -7.30
N ILE A 174 -24.43 -14.31 -6.64
CA ILE A 174 -25.14 -13.73 -5.50
C ILE A 174 -26.56 -13.31 -5.89
N VAL A 175 -26.73 -12.57 -7.00
CA VAL A 175 -28.07 -12.16 -7.49
C VAL A 175 -28.93 -13.38 -7.80
N THR A 176 -28.36 -14.37 -8.49
CA THR A 176 -29.07 -15.61 -8.85
C THR A 176 -29.51 -16.38 -7.61
N ASN A 177 -28.66 -16.46 -6.59
CA ASN A 177 -28.98 -17.11 -5.32
C ASN A 177 -30.09 -16.37 -4.56
N VAL A 178 -30.08 -15.03 -4.56
CA VAL A 178 -31.15 -14.20 -3.97
C VAL A 178 -32.49 -14.41 -4.68
N LEU A 179 -32.49 -14.50 -6.01
CA LEU A 179 -33.70 -14.78 -6.81
C LEU A 179 -34.26 -16.17 -6.57
N ASN A 180 -33.41 -17.14 -6.24
CA ASN A 180 -33.79 -18.52 -5.95
C ASN A 180 -34.16 -18.76 -4.47
N LEU A 181 -34.19 -17.73 -3.63
CA LEU A 181 -34.64 -17.87 -2.24
C LEU A 181 -36.13 -18.22 -2.18
N ASN A 182 -36.47 -19.25 -1.39
CA ASN A 182 -37.86 -19.67 -1.18
C ASN A 182 -38.67 -18.68 -0.32
N ASP A 183 -38.02 -17.78 0.43
CA ASP A 183 -38.68 -16.79 1.28
C ASP A 183 -38.75 -15.42 0.58
N ALA A 184 -39.96 -15.04 0.17
CA ALA A 184 -40.23 -13.80 -0.54
C ALA A 184 -39.90 -12.54 0.28
N SER A 185 -39.96 -12.60 1.62
CA SER A 185 -39.65 -11.47 2.49
C SER A 185 -38.15 -11.16 2.50
N TRP A 186 -37.31 -12.19 2.60
CA TRP A 186 -35.85 -12.03 2.56
C TRP A 186 -35.34 -11.74 1.16
N ALA A 187 -35.94 -12.36 0.13
CA ALA A 187 -35.59 -12.07 -1.25
C ALA A 187 -35.76 -10.57 -1.58
N LEU A 188 -36.88 -9.96 -1.19
CA LEU A 188 -37.15 -8.52 -1.41
C LEU A 188 -36.14 -7.60 -0.69
N GLN A 189 -35.69 -7.98 0.51
CA GLN A 189 -34.71 -7.20 1.27
C GLN A 189 -33.30 -7.27 0.68
N LEU A 190 -32.93 -8.43 0.12
CA LEU A 190 -31.60 -8.68 -0.44
C LEU A 190 -31.48 -8.31 -1.92
N LEU A 191 -32.60 -8.20 -2.65
CA LEU A 191 -32.61 -7.92 -4.09
C LEU A 191 -32.00 -6.55 -4.45
N ASN A 192 -32.29 -5.51 -3.67
CA ASN A 192 -31.72 -4.18 -3.89
C ASN A 192 -30.19 -4.15 -3.67
N PRO A 193 -29.65 -4.61 -2.52
CA PRO A 193 -28.20 -4.64 -2.34
C PRO A 193 -27.49 -5.59 -3.32
N SER A 194 -28.09 -6.72 -3.70
CA SER A 194 -27.50 -7.63 -4.69
C SER A 194 -27.46 -7.00 -6.09
N ASN A 195 -28.51 -6.28 -6.50
CA ASN A 195 -28.53 -5.57 -7.79
C ASN A 195 -27.54 -4.40 -7.81
N ILE A 196 -27.36 -3.68 -6.70
CA ILE A 196 -26.34 -2.63 -6.58
C ILE A 196 -24.95 -3.25 -6.75
N MET A 197 -24.68 -4.36 -6.06
CA MET A 197 -23.40 -5.08 -6.16
C MET A 197 -23.14 -5.59 -7.58
N TYR A 198 -24.13 -6.22 -8.22
CA TYR A 198 -24.02 -6.66 -9.61
C TYR A 198 -23.83 -5.50 -10.58
N SER A 199 -24.54 -4.39 -10.38
CA SER A 199 -24.36 -3.20 -11.24
C SER A 199 -22.92 -2.67 -11.15
N ALA A 200 -22.32 -2.66 -9.95
CA ALA A 200 -20.94 -2.21 -9.76
C ALA A 200 -19.91 -3.08 -10.50
N TYR A 201 -20.16 -4.39 -10.63
CA TYR A 201 -19.28 -5.35 -11.30
C TYR A 201 -19.80 -5.84 -12.65
N SER A 202 -20.82 -5.18 -13.20
CA SER A 202 -21.46 -5.58 -14.46
C SER A 202 -20.46 -5.62 -15.61
N GLU A 203 -20.75 -6.40 -16.64
CA GLU A 203 -19.93 -6.52 -17.85
C GLU A 203 -19.49 -5.15 -18.41
N SER A 204 -20.42 -4.18 -18.48
CA SER A 204 -20.12 -2.82 -18.94
C SER A 204 -19.08 -2.12 -18.06
N ASN A 205 -19.16 -2.28 -16.74
CA ASN A 205 -18.23 -1.66 -15.80
C ASN A 205 -16.89 -2.41 -15.77
N ARG A 206 -16.88 -3.73 -15.94
CA ARG A 206 -15.67 -4.53 -16.15
C ARG A 206 -14.92 -4.04 -17.39
N LEU A 207 -15.60 -3.96 -18.53
CA LEU A 207 -15.00 -3.51 -19.80
C LEU A 207 -14.47 -2.07 -19.69
N SER A 208 -15.22 -1.17 -19.04
CA SER A 208 -14.75 0.19 -18.76
C SER A 208 -13.50 0.20 -17.88
N SER A 209 -13.47 -0.60 -16.81
CA SER A 209 -12.33 -0.68 -15.90
C SER A 209 -11.08 -1.23 -16.60
N ILE A 210 -11.25 -2.28 -17.41
CA ILE A 210 -10.17 -2.84 -18.23
C ILE A 210 -9.66 -1.79 -19.21
N SER A 211 -10.55 -1.04 -19.88
CA SER A 211 -10.14 -0.01 -20.85
C SER A 211 -9.32 1.12 -20.22
N VAL A 212 -9.63 1.50 -18.97
CA VAL A 212 -8.88 2.53 -18.23
C VAL A 212 -7.49 2.01 -17.87
N VAL A 213 -7.42 0.79 -17.33
CA VAL A 213 -6.15 0.17 -16.95
C VAL A 213 -5.25 -0.05 -18.17
N THR A 214 -5.81 -0.48 -19.30
CA THR A 214 -5.03 -0.63 -20.54
C THR A 214 -4.64 0.72 -21.12
N SER A 215 -5.53 1.73 -21.12
CA SER A 215 -5.19 3.06 -21.63
C SER A 215 -4.09 3.73 -20.80
N ASP A 216 -4.09 3.56 -19.48
CA ASP A 216 -3.06 4.11 -18.61
C ASP A 216 -1.71 3.43 -18.86
N LEU A 217 -1.69 2.10 -19.03
CA LEU A 217 -0.47 1.35 -19.32
C LEU A 217 0.12 1.72 -20.69
N PHE A 218 -0.70 1.85 -21.73
CA PHE A 218 -0.22 2.19 -23.08
C PHE A 218 -0.03 3.70 -23.29
N GLY A 219 -0.70 4.55 -22.52
CA GLY A 219 -0.50 6.00 -22.53
C GLY A 219 0.85 6.43 -21.93
N HIS A 220 1.34 5.68 -20.94
CA HIS A 220 2.60 5.97 -20.26
C HIS A 220 3.86 5.91 -21.17
N PRO A 221 4.04 4.91 -22.05
CA PRO A 221 5.13 4.89 -23.03
C PRO A 221 4.89 5.82 -24.22
N LEU A 222 3.65 6.01 -24.68
CA LEU A 222 3.34 6.94 -25.80
C LEU A 222 3.74 8.39 -25.47
N ASN A 223 3.53 8.83 -24.23
CA ASN A 223 3.97 10.14 -23.76
C ASN A 223 5.49 10.25 -23.55
N ARG A 224 6.19 9.13 -23.30
CA ARG A 224 7.65 9.11 -23.10
C ARG A 224 8.43 9.20 -24.41
N TYR A 225 7.87 8.67 -25.51
CA TYR A 225 8.55 8.63 -26.83
C TYR A 225 7.96 9.60 -27.87
N GLY A 226 6.94 10.39 -27.54
CA GLY A 226 6.49 11.51 -28.38
C GLY A 226 5.88 11.14 -29.73
N TYR A 227 5.39 9.90 -29.90
CA TYR A 227 4.76 9.45 -31.14
C TYR A 227 3.24 9.47 -31.04
N ALA A 228 2.64 10.56 -31.51
CA ALA A 228 1.20 10.67 -31.76
C ALA A 228 0.86 10.01 -33.11
N PHE A 229 0.62 8.70 -33.13
CA PHE A 229 -0.08 8.05 -34.24
C PHE A 229 -1.12 7.08 -33.72
N GLY A 230 -2.33 7.17 -34.28
CA GLY A 230 -3.49 6.38 -33.90
C GLY A 230 -3.20 4.88 -34.04
N PHE A 231 -2.96 4.23 -32.91
CA PHE A 231 -3.04 2.79 -32.81
C PHE A 231 -4.48 2.42 -32.48
N ASP A 232 -5.01 1.49 -33.27
CA ASP A 232 -6.22 0.76 -32.95
C ASP A 232 -5.92 -0.05 -31.68
N VAL A 233 -6.38 0.44 -30.52
CA VAL A 233 -6.16 -0.20 -29.22
C VAL A 233 -6.93 -1.51 -29.25
N LYS A 234 -6.24 -2.60 -29.61
CA LYS A 234 -6.84 -3.94 -29.56
C LYS A 234 -7.29 -4.22 -28.14
N SER A 235 -8.52 -4.70 -27.98
CA SER A 235 -9.05 -5.01 -26.67
C SER A 235 -8.21 -6.11 -26.02
N LEU A 236 -8.11 -6.10 -24.69
CA LEU A 236 -7.37 -7.13 -23.96
C LEU A 236 -7.91 -8.53 -24.26
N ASP A 237 -9.21 -8.64 -24.54
CA ASP A 237 -9.88 -9.87 -24.95
C ASP A 237 -9.33 -10.39 -26.29
N ASP A 238 -9.11 -9.51 -27.28
CA ASP A 238 -8.49 -9.88 -28.56
C ASP A 238 -7.07 -10.44 -28.34
N PHE A 239 -6.33 -9.90 -27.38
CA PHE A 239 -4.97 -10.34 -27.08
C PHE A 239 -4.91 -11.68 -26.33
N LEU A 240 -5.79 -11.88 -25.33
CA LEU A 240 -5.88 -13.15 -24.60
C LEU A 240 -6.21 -14.31 -25.55
N VAL A 241 -7.08 -14.06 -26.52
CA VAL A 241 -7.39 -15.00 -27.61
C VAL A 241 -6.17 -15.24 -28.52
N LEU A 242 -5.44 -14.18 -28.88
CA LEU A 242 -4.28 -14.26 -29.77
C LEU A 242 -3.09 -15.03 -29.17
N LYS A 243 -2.92 -14.95 -27.84
CA LYS A 243 -1.86 -15.66 -27.10
C LYS A 243 -2.30 -17.00 -26.51
N ASN A 244 -3.57 -17.38 -26.71
CA ASN A 244 -4.14 -18.64 -26.25
C ASN A 244 -4.04 -18.84 -24.72
N TYR A 245 -4.09 -17.75 -23.95
CA TYR A 245 -4.12 -17.83 -22.50
C TYR A 245 -5.52 -18.24 -22.04
N LYS A 246 -5.60 -19.28 -21.20
CA LYS A 246 -6.86 -19.64 -20.54
C LYS A 246 -6.98 -18.86 -19.24
N ILE A 247 -8.15 -18.28 -18.98
CA ILE A 247 -8.44 -17.57 -17.72
C ILE A 247 -8.16 -18.47 -16.50
N SER A 248 -8.38 -19.79 -16.62
CA SER A 248 -8.08 -20.77 -15.58
C SER A 248 -6.61 -20.93 -15.23
N GLU A 249 -5.69 -20.50 -16.10
CA GLU A 249 -4.24 -20.58 -15.89
C GLU A 249 -3.68 -19.28 -15.25
N LEU A 250 -4.53 -18.25 -15.11
CA LEU A 250 -4.17 -16.92 -14.60
C LEU A 250 -4.72 -16.65 -13.18
N LEU A 251 -5.58 -17.55 -12.67
CA LEU A 251 -6.14 -17.56 -11.32
C LEU A 251 -5.42 -18.61 -10.46
#